data_AF-A0A520XPP6-F1
#
_entry.id   AF-A0A520XPP6-F1
#
_cell.length_a   1.000
_cell.length_b   1.000
_cell.length_c   1.000
_cell.angle_alpha   90.00
_cell.angle_beta   90.00
_cell.angle_gamma   90.00
#
_symmetry.space_group_name_H-M   'P 1'
#
loop_
_entity.id
_entity.type
_entity.pdbx_description
1 polymer ?
#
loop_
_entity_poly.entity_id
_entity_poly.type
_entity_poly.pdbx_seq_one_letter_code
_entity_poly.pdbx_strand_id
1 'polypeptide(L)'
;MKGHPVAIFTLEMSRDEVVQRLLCSLGRVDSQKLRTGQLGEQQWQRLATAAGTLFEAPIYVDDSASLTVTEIRAKCRRLKRQRGLELVVVDYIQLMTGGNRRTENRQQEIAEISRSLKNLARELHVPIIAVSQLNRSLEQRQDKRPMLGDLRESGAIEQDSDVVMFIYRDEYYHPENLENKGVAEVNVAKHRAGATGRVDMTFLGEFTLFSDLGRDVAI
;
A
#
# COMPACT_ATOMS: atom_id res chain seq x y z
N MET A 1 -19.54 -13.06 -7.02
CA MET A 1 -19.40 -12.86 -5.56
C MET A 1 -19.54 -11.38 -5.29
N LYS A 2 -20.27 -10.95 -4.25
CA LYS A 2 -20.21 -9.54 -3.83
C LYS A 2 -18.78 -9.28 -3.35
N GLY A 3 -18.08 -8.35 -3.97
CA GLY A 3 -16.74 -7.95 -3.51
C GLY A 3 -16.80 -7.40 -2.09
N HIS A 4 -15.69 -7.47 -1.37
CA HIS A 4 -15.56 -6.92 -0.02
C HIS A 4 -15.28 -5.41 -0.13
N PRO A 5 -16.10 -4.52 0.47
CA PRO A 5 -15.89 -3.08 0.36
C PRO A 5 -14.56 -2.61 0.96
N VAL A 6 -13.77 -1.89 0.15
CA VAL A 6 -12.44 -1.38 0.52
C VAL A 6 -12.43 0.15 0.47
N ALA A 7 -11.92 0.79 1.51
CA ALA A 7 -11.59 2.21 1.49
C ALA A 7 -10.09 2.41 1.29
N ILE A 8 -9.71 3.25 0.33
CA ILE A 8 -8.31 3.65 0.08
C ILE A 8 -8.21 5.16 0.32
N PHE A 9 -7.41 5.55 1.30
CA PHE A 9 -7.04 6.94 1.54
C PHE A 9 -5.64 7.15 0.98
N THR A 10 -5.54 7.90 -0.11
CA THR A 10 -4.26 8.26 -0.72
C THR A 10 -3.97 9.73 -0.44
N LEU A 11 -2.77 10.00 0.06
CA LEU A 11 -2.35 11.32 0.53
C LEU A 11 -1.24 11.89 -0.35
N GLU A 12 -0.58 11.04 -1.13
CA GLU A 12 0.48 11.40 -2.07
C GLU A 12 -0.01 11.44 -3.51
N MET A 13 -0.94 10.56 -3.88
CA MET A 13 -1.43 10.41 -5.24
C MET A 13 -2.86 10.91 -5.39
N SER A 14 -3.22 11.31 -6.60
CA SER A 14 -4.61 11.54 -6.97
C SER A 14 -5.36 10.23 -7.13
N ARG A 15 -6.69 10.29 -7.01
CA ARG A 15 -7.57 9.15 -7.29
C ARG A 15 -7.35 8.59 -8.68
N ASP A 16 -7.16 9.45 -9.67
CA ASP A 16 -7.02 9.05 -11.07
C ASP A 16 -5.73 8.24 -11.30
N GLU A 17 -4.64 8.60 -10.62
CA GLU A 17 -3.39 7.83 -10.68
C GLU A 17 -3.53 6.46 -10.00
N VAL A 18 -4.25 6.37 -8.88
CA VAL A 18 -4.56 5.09 -8.22
C VAL A 18 -5.38 4.20 -9.16
N VAL A 19 -6.46 4.73 -9.74
CA VAL A 19 -7.30 4.01 -10.71
C VAL A 19 -6.50 3.57 -11.92
N GLN A 20 -5.63 4.42 -12.45
CA GLN A 20 -4.77 4.08 -13.58
C GLN A 20 -3.86 2.88 -13.27
N ARG A 21 -3.25 2.83 -12.08
CA ARG A 21 -2.42 1.69 -11.66
C ARG A 21 -3.25 0.41 -11.55
N LEU A 22 -4.46 0.48 -10.98
CA LEU A 22 -5.36 -0.66 -10.89
C LEU A 22 -5.74 -1.20 -12.28
N LEU A 23 -6.02 -0.32 -13.24
CA LEU A 23 -6.32 -0.71 -14.63
C LEU A 23 -5.11 -1.36 -15.32
N CYS A 24 -3.91 -0.81 -15.16
CA CYS A 24 -2.68 -1.37 -15.74
C CYS A 24 -2.40 -2.77 -15.19
N SER A 25 -2.55 -2.92 -13.86
CA SER A 25 -2.36 -4.18 -13.14
C SER A 25 -3.37 -5.24 -13.59
N LEU A 26 -4.67 -4.91 -13.59
CA LEU A 26 -5.74 -5.83 -13.97
C LEU A 26 -5.73 -6.18 -15.46
N GLY A 27 -5.45 -5.21 -16.33
CA GLY A 27 -5.39 -5.41 -17.78
C GLY A 27 -4.06 -6.00 -18.28
N ARG A 28 -3.05 -6.10 -17.40
CA ARG A 28 -1.64 -6.40 -17.76
C ARG A 28 -1.17 -5.51 -18.92
N VAL A 29 -1.41 -4.21 -18.78
CA VAL A 29 -1.03 -3.21 -19.78
C VAL A 29 0.04 -2.30 -19.19
N ASP A 30 1.10 -2.12 -19.96
CA ASP A 30 2.23 -1.28 -19.61
C ASP A 30 1.76 0.15 -19.28
N SER A 31 2.12 0.62 -18.09
CA SER A 31 1.68 1.93 -17.59
C SER A 31 2.20 3.11 -18.42
N GLN A 32 3.39 2.99 -19.01
CA GLN A 32 3.96 4.00 -19.89
C GLN A 32 3.20 4.07 -21.21
N LYS A 33 2.86 2.92 -21.80
CA LYS A 33 2.04 2.87 -23.02
C LYS A 33 0.66 3.48 -22.81
N LEU A 34 0.04 3.25 -21.65
CA LEU A 34 -1.22 3.88 -21.30
C LEU A 34 -1.07 5.41 -21.18
N ARG A 35 0.00 5.90 -20.52
CA ARG A 35 0.28 7.34 -20.41
C ARG A 35 0.53 8.01 -21.76
N THR A 36 1.22 7.34 -22.68
CA THR A 36 1.56 7.91 -24.00
C THR A 36 0.49 7.68 -25.06
N GLY A 37 -0.56 6.91 -24.75
CA GLY A 37 -1.61 6.53 -25.71
C GLY A 37 -1.15 5.53 -26.78
N GLN A 38 0.04 4.95 -26.66
CA GLN A 38 0.62 4.02 -27.62
C GLN A 38 0.13 2.58 -27.38
N LEU A 39 -1.17 2.39 -27.51
CA LEU A 39 -1.85 1.13 -27.24
C LEU A 39 -2.35 0.48 -28.53
N GLY A 40 -1.98 -0.79 -28.73
CA GLY A 40 -2.58 -1.61 -29.77
C GLY A 40 -4.03 -2.01 -29.43
N GLU A 41 -4.78 -2.48 -30.43
CA GLU A 41 -6.19 -2.86 -30.29
C GLU A 41 -6.43 -3.89 -29.18
N GLN A 42 -5.57 -4.91 -29.08
CA GLN A 42 -5.67 -5.94 -28.03
C GLN A 42 -5.42 -5.36 -26.63
N GLN A 43 -4.55 -4.36 -26.48
CA GLN A 43 -4.32 -3.70 -25.18
C GLN A 43 -5.53 -2.85 -24.79
N TRP A 44 -6.14 -2.17 -25.76
CA TRP A 44 -7.40 -1.43 -25.56
C TRP A 44 -8.54 -2.35 -25.10
N GLN A 45 -8.70 -3.52 -25.73
CA GLN A 45 -9.71 -4.50 -25.31
C GLN A 45 -9.50 -4.99 -23.88
N ARG A 46 -8.24 -5.26 -23.48
CA ARG A 46 -7.91 -5.65 -22.11
C ARG A 46 -8.21 -4.55 -21.09
N LEU A 47 -7.89 -3.29 -21.41
CA LEU A 47 -8.22 -2.14 -20.56
C LEU A 47 -9.72 -1.93 -20.44
N ALA A 48 -10.48 -2.06 -21.53
CA ALA A 48 -11.94 -1.94 -21.50
C ALA A 48 -12.57 -3.02 -20.58
N THR A 49 -12.07 -4.25 -20.66
CA THR A 49 -12.48 -5.35 -19.79
C THR A 49 -12.13 -5.09 -18.32
N ALA A 50 -10.90 -4.61 -18.07
CA ALA A 50 -10.45 -4.22 -16.73
C ALA A 50 -11.29 -3.08 -16.15
N ALA A 51 -11.65 -2.08 -16.97
CA ALA A 51 -12.50 -0.98 -16.56
C ALA A 51 -13.90 -1.44 -16.16
N GLY A 52 -14.51 -2.36 -16.91
CA GLY A 52 -15.79 -2.98 -16.53
C GLY A 52 -15.73 -3.67 -15.17
N THR A 53 -14.69 -4.49 -14.96
CA THR A 53 -14.46 -5.18 -13.68
C THR A 53 -14.25 -4.19 -12.53
N LEU A 54 -13.44 -3.15 -12.74
CA LEU A 54 -13.13 -2.16 -11.72
C LEU A 54 -14.33 -1.28 -11.38
N PHE A 55 -15.19 -0.98 -12.36
CA PHE A 55 -16.43 -0.22 -12.16
C PHE A 55 -17.41 -0.92 -11.22
N GLU A 56 -17.46 -2.25 -11.27
CA GLU A 56 -18.30 -3.06 -10.38
C GLU A 56 -17.67 -3.32 -9.01
N ALA A 57 -16.36 -3.06 -8.85
CA ALA A 57 -15.64 -3.33 -7.62
C ALA A 57 -16.02 -2.31 -6.52
N PRO A 58 -16.31 -2.75 -5.28
CA PRO A 58 -16.67 -1.85 -4.18
C PRO A 58 -15.43 -1.20 -3.55
N ILE A 59 -14.64 -0.49 -4.37
CA ILE A 59 -13.43 0.23 -3.97
C ILE A 59 -13.75 1.73 -3.92
N TYR A 60 -13.49 2.34 -2.77
CA TYR A 60 -13.76 3.74 -2.50
C TYR A 60 -12.43 4.46 -2.27
N VAL A 61 -12.01 5.27 -3.22
CA VAL A 61 -10.76 6.03 -3.15
C VAL A 61 -11.04 7.47 -2.72
N ASP A 62 -10.27 7.95 -1.76
CA ASP A 62 -10.31 9.32 -1.24
C ASP A 62 -8.92 9.93 -1.31
N ASP A 63 -8.78 10.98 -2.11
CA ASP A 63 -7.55 11.74 -2.36
C ASP A 63 -7.62 13.16 -1.78
N SER A 64 -8.45 13.37 -0.75
CA SER A 64 -8.52 14.67 -0.07
C SER A 64 -7.15 15.03 0.52
N ALA A 65 -6.66 16.23 0.24
CA ALA A 65 -5.42 16.72 0.81
C ALA A 65 -5.50 16.84 2.35
N SER A 66 -4.38 16.57 3.02
CA SER A 66 -4.19 16.83 4.46
C SER A 66 -5.19 16.13 5.40
N LEU A 67 -5.57 14.87 5.11
CA LEU A 67 -6.50 14.14 5.96
C LEU A 67 -5.98 13.91 7.38
N THR A 68 -6.82 14.25 8.35
CA THR A 68 -6.66 13.91 9.75
C THR A 68 -7.20 12.51 10.04
N VAL A 69 -6.71 11.87 11.10
CA VAL A 69 -7.26 10.56 11.55
C VAL A 69 -8.75 10.66 11.91
N THR A 70 -9.19 11.82 12.39
CA THR A 70 -10.60 12.07 12.74
C THR A 70 -11.50 12.04 11.50
N GLU A 71 -11.05 12.64 10.39
CA GLU A 71 -11.78 12.61 9.12
C GLU A 71 -11.81 11.21 8.52
N ILE A 72 -10.68 10.48 8.53
CA ILE A 72 -10.64 9.07 8.12
C ILE A 72 -11.64 8.25 8.95
N ARG A 73 -11.64 8.41 10.27
CA ARG A 73 -12.60 7.73 11.17
C ARG A 73 -14.04 8.05 10.78
N ALA A 74 -14.38 9.32 10.55
CA ALA A 74 -15.74 9.72 10.18
C ALA A 74 -16.17 9.12 8.84
N LYS A 75 -15.28 9.15 7.83
CA LYS A 75 -15.51 8.56 6.51
C LYS A 75 -15.69 7.04 6.58
N CYS A 76 -14.82 6.34 7.31
CA CYS A 76 -14.91 4.89 7.52
C CYS A 76 -16.22 4.48 8.24
N ARG A 77 -16.61 5.18 9.31
CA ARG A 77 -17.89 4.93 10.01
C ARG A 77 -19.09 5.10 9.09
N ARG A 78 -19.10 6.17 8.29
CA ARG A 78 -20.17 6.44 7.33
C ARG A 78 -20.25 5.34 6.28
N LEU A 79 -19.11 4.98 5.69
CA LEU A 79 -19.04 3.93 4.67
C LEU A 79 -19.48 2.57 5.23
N LYS A 80 -18.96 2.18 6.39
CA LYS A 80 -19.34 0.93 7.07
C LYS A 80 -20.85 0.84 7.29
N ARG A 81 -21.50 1.93 7.73
CA ARG A 81 -22.96 1.99 7.94
C ARG A 81 -23.75 1.89 6.63
N GLN A 82 -23.28 2.51 5.55
CA GLN A 82 -24.02 2.62 4.30
C GLN A 82 -23.85 1.41 3.38
N ARG A 83 -22.64 0.83 3.32
CA ARG A 83 -22.25 -0.15 2.30
C ARG A 83 -21.55 -1.38 2.88
N GLY A 84 -21.29 -1.40 4.19
CA GLY A 84 -20.27 -2.28 4.76
C GLY A 84 -18.86 -1.70 4.57
N LEU A 85 -17.89 -2.27 5.25
CA LEU A 85 -16.47 -1.95 5.13
C LEU A 85 -15.69 -3.14 5.69
N GLU A 86 -14.74 -3.64 4.92
CA GLU A 86 -14.01 -4.86 5.25
C GLU A 86 -12.48 -4.69 5.17
N LEU A 87 -12.01 -3.62 4.52
CA LEU A 87 -10.59 -3.25 4.52
C LEU A 87 -10.44 -1.74 4.41
N VAL A 88 -9.44 -1.20 5.11
CA VAL A 88 -8.98 0.18 4.93
C VAL A 88 -7.51 0.17 4.56
N VAL A 89 -7.14 0.95 3.55
CA VAL A 89 -5.76 1.22 3.15
C VAL A 89 -5.48 2.70 3.34
N VAL A 90 -4.36 3.04 3.96
CA VAL A 90 -3.89 4.42 4.16
C VAL A 90 -2.49 4.56 3.59
N ASP A 91 -2.34 5.41 2.59
CA ASP A 91 -1.11 5.64 1.83
C ASP A 91 -0.73 7.14 1.88
N TYR A 92 0.22 7.58 2.69
CA TYR A 92 0.94 6.85 3.74
C TYR A 92 0.95 7.67 5.04
N ILE A 93 1.20 7.01 6.18
CA ILE A 93 0.98 7.57 7.53
C ILE A 93 1.68 8.93 7.72
N GLN A 94 2.90 9.09 7.21
CA GLN A 94 3.70 10.29 7.41
C GLN A 94 3.24 11.51 6.58
N LEU A 95 2.14 11.44 5.82
CA LEU A 95 1.47 12.63 5.28
C LEU A 95 0.23 13.04 6.08
N MET A 96 -0.19 12.22 7.04
CA MET A 96 -1.29 12.55 7.92
C MET A 96 -0.89 13.61 8.95
N THR A 97 -1.90 14.38 9.37
CA THR A 97 -1.78 15.35 10.45
C THR A 97 -2.51 14.85 11.71
N GLY A 98 -1.91 15.09 12.88
CA GLY A 98 -2.42 14.67 14.19
C GLY A 98 -3.59 15.49 14.72
N GLY A 99 -4.04 16.52 13.99
CA GLY A 99 -5.13 17.42 14.34
C GLY A 99 -4.67 18.86 14.62
N ASN A 100 -5.54 19.66 15.25
CA ASN A 100 -5.37 21.12 15.39
C ASN A 100 -4.26 21.59 16.36
N ARG A 101 -3.55 20.68 17.04
CA ARG A 101 -2.37 21.06 17.84
C ARG A 101 -1.14 20.99 16.96
N ARG A 102 -0.43 22.12 16.82
CA ARG A 102 0.97 22.11 16.38
C ARG A 102 1.77 21.32 17.40
N THR A 103 1.90 20.02 17.20
CA THR A 103 2.84 19.20 17.95
C THR A 103 4.22 19.53 17.40
N GLU A 104 5.09 20.16 18.19
CA GLU A 104 6.46 20.50 17.77
C GLU A 104 7.31 19.25 17.45
N ASN A 105 6.86 18.07 17.91
CA ASN A 105 7.55 16.80 17.72
C ASN A 105 6.78 15.87 16.77
N ARG A 106 7.28 15.75 15.53
CA ARG A 106 6.73 14.85 14.50
C ARG A 106 6.66 13.39 14.96
N GLN A 107 7.60 12.94 15.79
CA GLN A 107 7.59 11.56 16.31
C GLN A 107 6.37 11.30 17.20
N GLN A 108 6.01 12.28 18.02
CA GLN A 108 4.83 12.19 18.87
C GLN A 108 3.54 12.21 18.02
N GLU A 109 3.50 13.02 16.98
CA GLU A 109 2.37 13.07 16.05
C GLU A 109 2.16 11.73 15.34
N ILE A 110 3.24 11.11 14.84
CA ILE A 110 3.18 9.78 14.21
C ILE A 110 2.72 8.72 15.23
N ALA A 111 3.17 8.81 16.48
CA ALA A 111 2.71 7.92 17.54
C ALA A 111 1.21 8.06 17.83
N GLU A 112 0.70 9.29 17.85
CA GLU A 112 -0.74 9.56 18.01
C GLU A 112 -1.55 9.04 16.82
N ILE A 113 -1.05 9.20 15.59
CA ILE A 113 -1.69 8.69 14.38
C ILE A 113 -1.74 7.16 14.40
N SER A 114 -0.60 6.50 14.64
CA SER A 114 -0.47 5.04 14.75
C SER A 114 -1.48 4.45 15.75
N ARG A 115 -1.50 5.00 16.96
CA ARG A 115 -2.44 4.57 18.02
C ARG A 115 -3.90 4.81 17.62
N SER A 116 -4.17 5.93 16.97
CA SER A 116 -5.53 6.27 16.52
C SER A 116 -6.03 5.34 15.42
N LEU A 117 -5.16 4.94 14.48
CA LEU A 117 -5.46 3.92 13.47
C LEU A 117 -5.68 2.55 14.11
N LYS A 118 -4.85 2.14 15.07
CA LYS A 118 -5.05 0.88 15.82
C LYS A 118 -6.41 0.87 16.54
N ASN A 119 -6.77 1.97 17.19
CA ASN A 119 -8.06 2.11 17.85
C ASN A 119 -9.22 2.07 16.84
N LEU A 120 -9.07 2.70 15.68
CA LEU A 120 -10.06 2.65 14.59
C LEU A 120 -10.28 1.22 14.09
N ALA A 121 -9.19 0.46 13.86
CA ALA A 121 -9.25 -0.93 13.43
C ALA A 121 -10.05 -1.79 14.42
N ARG A 122 -9.79 -1.61 15.72
CA ARG A 122 -10.52 -2.32 16.80
C ARG A 122 -11.98 -1.89 16.89
N GLU A 123 -12.25 -0.60 16.81
CA GLU A 123 -13.60 -0.05 16.86
C GLU A 123 -14.46 -0.59 15.71
N LEU A 124 -13.91 -0.54 14.50
CA LEU A 124 -14.60 -1.00 13.31
C LEU A 124 -14.50 -2.52 13.11
N HIS A 125 -13.69 -3.26 13.86
CA HIS A 125 -13.44 -4.68 13.59
C HIS A 125 -13.07 -4.92 12.10
N VAL A 126 -12.22 -4.04 11.56
CA VAL A 126 -11.79 -4.04 10.16
C VAL A 126 -10.27 -3.93 10.12
N PRO A 127 -9.57 -4.77 9.34
CA PRO A 127 -8.14 -4.62 9.12
C PRO A 127 -7.82 -3.28 8.47
N ILE A 128 -6.74 -2.64 8.95
CA ILE A 128 -6.20 -1.42 8.37
C ILE A 128 -4.77 -1.71 7.93
N ILE A 129 -4.51 -1.53 6.64
CA ILE A 129 -3.17 -1.52 6.06
C ILE A 129 -2.73 -0.07 6.01
N ALA A 130 -1.61 0.24 6.65
CA ALA A 130 -1.06 1.57 6.66
C ALA A 130 0.36 1.53 6.12
N VAL A 131 0.59 2.23 5.01
CA VAL A 131 1.90 2.32 4.36
C VAL A 131 2.77 3.29 5.16
N SER A 132 4.04 2.95 5.31
CA SER A 132 5.00 3.78 6.04
C SER A 132 6.31 3.87 5.28
N GLN A 133 6.84 5.08 5.15
CA GLN A 133 8.18 5.30 4.63
C GLN A 133 9.25 4.95 5.67
N LEU A 134 10.40 4.47 5.21
CA LEU A 134 11.55 4.11 6.04
C LEU A 134 12.54 5.26 6.15
N ASN A 135 13.37 5.24 7.20
CA ASN A 135 14.45 6.21 7.33
C ASN A 135 15.53 5.99 6.25
N ARG A 136 16.03 7.09 5.68
CA ARG A 136 17.10 7.09 4.67
C ARG A 136 18.43 6.52 5.19
N SER A 137 18.63 6.40 6.50
CA SER A 137 19.80 5.72 7.06
C SER A 137 19.96 4.27 6.58
N LEU A 138 18.86 3.60 6.19
CA LEU A 138 18.88 2.29 5.55
C LEU A 138 19.80 2.27 4.32
N GLU A 139 19.81 3.37 3.56
CA GLU A 139 20.58 3.51 2.32
C GLU A 139 22.09 3.57 2.55
N GLN A 140 22.55 3.69 3.80
CA GLN A 140 23.99 3.70 4.13
C GLN A 140 24.51 2.32 4.52
N ARG A 141 23.63 1.35 4.76
CA ARG A 141 24.03 -0.01 5.16
C ARG A 141 24.53 -0.82 3.96
N GLN A 142 25.36 -1.83 4.23
CA GLN A 142 25.70 -2.82 3.21
C GLN A 142 24.49 -3.68 2.85
N ASP A 143 23.81 -4.26 3.85
CA ASP A 143 22.53 -4.91 3.64
C ASP A 143 21.40 -3.88 3.62
N LYS A 144 20.74 -3.79 2.46
CA LYS A 144 19.64 -2.87 2.18
C LYS A 144 18.28 -3.44 2.61
N ARG A 145 18.21 -4.67 3.12
CA ARG A 145 16.96 -5.25 3.63
C ARG A 145 16.45 -4.47 4.83
N PRO A 146 15.19 -3.99 4.81
CA PRO A 146 14.62 -3.29 5.95
C PRO A 146 14.46 -4.16 7.20
N MET A 147 14.59 -3.53 8.36
CA MET A 147 14.37 -4.10 9.68
C MET A 147 13.51 -3.17 10.54
N LEU A 148 12.99 -3.66 11.67
CA LEU A 148 12.10 -2.87 12.54
C LEU A 148 12.72 -1.54 12.97
N GLY A 149 14.04 -1.51 13.20
CA GLY A 149 14.79 -0.30 13.51
C GLY A 149 14.80 0.77 12.41
N ASP A 150 14.40 0.44 11.17
CA ASP A 150 14.31 1.42 10.07
C ASP A 150 13.01 2.23 10.11
N LEU A 151 12.05 1.82 10.95
CA LEU A 151 10.89 2.62 11.33
C LEU A 151 11.27 3.69 12.40
N ARG A 152 12.54 3.80 12.80
CA ARG A 152 13.01 4.71 13.87
C ARG A 152 12.75 6.17 13.50
N GLU A 153 12.27 6.93 14.48
CA GLU A 153 11.35 8.11 14.44
C GLU A 153 9.88 7.75 14.68
N SER A 154 9.52 6.47 14.54
CA SER A 154 8.16 5.96 14.69
C SER A 154 8.10 4.66 15.51
N GLY A 155 8.81 4.57 16.64
CA GLY A 155 8.79 3.37 17.50
C GLY A 155 7.38 2.97 17.95
N ALA A 156 6.45 3.92 17.98
CA ALA A 156 5.03 3.66 18.20
C ALA A 156 4.37 2.84 17.08
N ILE A 157 4.76 3.02 15.80
CA ILE A 157 4.28 2.18 14.68
C ILE A 157 4.65 0.74 14.94
N GLU A 158 5.92 0.48 15.29
CA GLU A 158 6.36 -0.87 15.64
C GLU A 158 5.51 -1.41 16.79
N GLN A 159 5.36 -0.67 17.89
CA GLN A 159 4.65 -1.14 19.07
C GLN A 159 3.17 -1.42 18.81
N ASP A 160 2.45 -0.49 18.16
CA ASP A 160 0.99 -0.53 17.96
C ASP A 160 0.56 -1.54 16.90
N SER A 161 1.41 -1.79 15.89
CA SER A 161 1.12 -2.70 14.77
C SER A 161 0.98 -4.14 15.24
N ASP A 162 0.01 -4.86 14.67
CA ASP A 162 -0.12 -6.31 14.90
C ASP A 162 0.80 -7.11 13.97
N VAL A 163 1.00 -6.63 12.74
CA VAL A 163 1.87 -7.20 11.72
C VAL A 163 2.71 -6.09 11.10
N VAL A 164 4.00 -6.34 10.86
CA VAL A 164 4.88 -5.45 10.10
C VAL A 164 5.47 -6.26 8.95
N MET A 165 5.29 -5.76 7.73
CA MET A 165 5.82 -6.34 6.51
C MET A 165 6.75 -5.34 5.82
N PHE A 166 7.89 -5.81 5.37
CA PHE A 166 8.82 -5.05 4.54
C PHE A 166 8.87 -5.64 3.13
N ILE A 167 9.04 -4.78 2.14
CA ILE A 167 9.25 -5.15 0.75
C ILE A 167 10.70 -4.81 0.42
N TYR A 168 11.43 -5.78 -0.13
CA TYR A 168 12.79 -5.59 -0.63
C TYR A 168 12.90 -6.14 -2.05
N ARG A 169 13.59 -5.40 -2.92
CA ARG A 169 13.87 -5.80 -4.30
C ARG A 169 15.36 -5.68 -4.54
N ASP A 170 16.03 -6.81 -4.74
CA ASP A 170 17.48 -6.82 -4.99
C ASP A 170 17.82 -6.08 -6.29
N GLU A 171 17.01 -6.27 -7.34
CA GLU A 171 17.16 -5.62 -8.65
C GLU A 171 17.15 -4.07 -8.59
N TYR A 172 16.58 -3.47 -7.54
CA TYR A 172 16.60 -2.01 -7.36
C TYR A 172 18.00 -1.50 -6.98
N TYR A 173 18.75 -2.30 -6.23
CA TYR A 173 20.09 -1.94 -5.74
C TYR A 173 21.21 -2.55 -6.58
N HIS A 174 20.96 -3.71 -7.18
CA HIS A 174 21.90 -4.48 -8.00
C HIS A 174 21.26 -4.82 -9.36
N PRO A 175 21.00 -3.83 -10.22
CA PRO A 175 20.31 -4.04 -11.51
C PRO A 175 21.06 -4.97 -12.47
N GLU A 176 22.37 -5.13 -12.28
CA GLU A 176 23.22 -6.07 -13.00
C GLU A 176 23.00 -7.54 -12.59
N ASN A 177 22.43 -7.78 -11.40
CA ASN A 177 22.13 -9.13 -10.91
C ASN A 177 20.83 -9.66 -11.53
N LEU A 178 20.96 -10.38 -12.64
CA LEU A 178 19.83 -10.91 -13.39
C LEU A 178 19.10 -12.06 -12.68
N GLU A 179 19.73 -12.74 -11.70
CA GLU A 179 19.13 -13.89 -11.02
C GLU A 179 17.88 -13.51 -10.20
N ASN A 180 17.88 -12.29 -9.65
CA ASN A 180 16.77 -11.78 -8.83
C ASN A 180 15.86 -10.81 -9.59
N LYS A 181 15.96 -10.76 -10.91
CA LYS A 181 15.17 -9.82 -11.72
C LYS A 181 13.67 -10.15 -11.60
N GLY A 182 12.87 -9.14 -11.30
CA GLY A 182 11.43 -9.29 -11.06
C GLY A 182 11.07 -10.05 -9.78
N VAL A 183 12.04 -10.31 -8.87
CA VAL A 183 11.77 -10.93 -7.57
C VAL A 183 11.66 -9.84 -6.50
N ALA A 184 10.63 -9.93 -5.68
CA ALA A 184 10.44 -9.09 -4.51
C ALA A 184 10.29 -9.95 -3.25
N GLU A 185 11.14 -9.71 -2.26
CA GLU A 185 11.08 -10.33 -0.94
C GLU A 185 10.06 -9.57 -0.09
N VAL A 186 9.03 -10.27 0.40
CA VAL A 186 8.10 -9.77 1.42
C VAL A 186 8.46 -10.40 2.76
N ASN A 187 9.04 -9.60 3.65
CA ASN A 187 9.48 -10.04 4.98
C ASN A 187 8.45 -9.65 6.04
N VAL A 188 7.78 -10.64 6.63
CA VAL A 188 6.95 -10.51 7.83
C VAL A 188 7.87 -10.38 9.05
N ALA A 189 8.34 -9.16 9.32
CA ALA A 189 9.30 -8.86 10.38
C ALA A 189 8.67 -8.87 11.79
N LYS A 190 7.35 -8.67 11.89
CA LYS A 190 6.60 -8.79 13.14
C LYS A 190 5.24 -9.42 12.88
N HIS A 191 4.83 -10.33 13.76
CA HIS A 191 3.49 -10.88 13.76
C HIS A 191 3.07 -11.22 15.20
N ARG A 192 2.08 -10.52 15.75
CA ARG A 192 1.64 -10.75 17.14
C ARG A 192 0.95 -12.10 17.37
N ALA A 193 0.39 -12.70 16.33
CA ALA A 193 -0.44 -13.90 16.41
C ALA A 193 0.10 -15.09 15.59
N GLY A 194 1.35 -15.04 15.13
CA GLY A 194 1.91 -16.09 14.29
C GLY A 194 3.40 -15.93 14.03
N ALA A 195 3.90 -16.73 13.08
CA ALA A 195 5.32 -16.73 12.73
C ALA A 195 5.72 -15.49 11.93
N THR A 196 6.99 -15.12 12.09
CA THR A 196 7.73 -14.25 11.17
C THR A 196 8.37 -15.08 10.07
N GLY A 197 8.74 -14.44 8.96
CA GLY A 197 9.35 -15.14 7.84
C GLY A 197 9.37 -14.31 6.57
N ARG A 198 10.04 -14.84 5.56
CA ARG A 198 10.14 -14.20 4.24
C ARG A 198 9.38 -15.03 3.22
N VAL A 199 8.75 -14.34 2.30
CA VAL A 199 8.06 -14.93 1.16
C VAL A 199 8.52 -14.19 -0.08
N ASP A 200 9.02 -14.93 -1.06
CA ASP A 200 9.39 -14.37 -2.35
C ASP A 200 8.16 -14.28 -3.25
N MET A 201 8.02 -13.15 -3.93
CA MET A 201 6.95 -12.84 -4.87
C MET A 201 7.54 -12.37 -6.20
N THR A 202 6.75 -12.44 -7.27
CA THR A 202 7.10 -11.83 -8.55
C THR A 202 6.54 -10.41 -8.61
N PHE A 203 7.37 -9.44 -8.99
CA PHE A 203 6.99 -8.05 -9.25
C PHE A 203 7.17 -7.69 -10.73
N LEU A 204 6.06 -7.41 -11.41
CA LEU A 204 6.01 -6.97 -12.80
C LEU A 204 5.88 -5.44 -12.82
N GLY A 205 7.01 -4.76 -12.88
CA GLY A 205 7.09 -3.31 -12.72
C GLY A 205 6.34 -2.53 -13.81
N GLU A 206 6.31 -3.04 -15.03
CA GLU A 206 5.59 -2.45 -16.17
C GLU A 206 4.07 -2.39 -15.93
N PHE A 207 3.52 -3.32 -15.14
CA PHE A 207 2.10 -3.42 -14.81
C PHE A 207 1.80 -2.98 -13.38
N THR A 208 2.80 -2.60 -12.58
CA THR A 208 2.66 -2.31 -11.15
C THR A 208 1.97 -3.46 -10.38
N LEU A 209 2.37 -4.69 -10.67
CA LEU A 209 1.69 -5.90 -10.22
C LEU A 209 2.62 -6.79 -9.40
N PHE A 210 2.17 -7.18 -8.21
CA PHE A 210 2.72 -8.31 -7.45
C PHE A 210 1.92 -9.58 -7.77
N SER A 211 2.62 -10.71 -7.90
CA SER A 211 2.03 -12.02 -8.20
C SER A 211 2.76 -13.14 -7.44
N ASP A 212 2.12 -14.30 -7.33
CA ASP A 212 2.72 -15.49 -6.72
C ASP A 212 3.95 -15.92 -7.51
N LEU A 213 5.06 -16.20 -6.81
CA LEU A 213 6.29 -16.67 -7.45
C LEU A 213 6.04 -17.98 -8.20
N GLY A 214 6.43 -18.02 -9.48
CA GLY A 214 6.29 -19.20 -10.34
C GLY A 214 4.92 -19.39 -10.98
N ARG A 215 3.92 -18.52 -10.72
CA ARG A 215 2.64 -18.52 -11.45
C ARG A 215 2.62 -17.57 -12.66
N ASP A 216 3.44 -16.53 -12.65
CA ASP A 216 3.44 -15.46 -13.67
C ASP A 216 4.79 -15.24 -14.36
N VAL A 217 5.78 -16.12 -14.12
CA VAL A 217 7.01 -16.14 -14.92
C VAL A 217 6.70 -16.85 -16.23
N ALA A 218 6.19 -16.10 -17.21
CA ALA A 218 6.35 -16.49 -18.60
C ALA A 218 7.86 -16.39 -18.91
N ILE A 219 8.51 -17.55 -19.06
CA ILE A 219 9.78 -17.63 -19.79
C ILE A 219 9.49 -17.30 -21.26
#